data_AF-A0A932XP28-F1
#
_entry.id   AF-A0A932XP28-F1
#
_cell.length_a   1.000
_cell.length_b   1.000
_cell.length_c   1.000
_cell.angle_alpha   90.00
_cell.angle_beta   90.00
_cell.angle_gamma   90.00
#
_symmetry.space_group_name_H-M   'P 1'
#
loop_
_entity.id
_entity.type
_entity.pdbx_description
1 polymer ?
#
loop_
_entity_poly.entity_id
_entity_poly.type
_entity_poly.pdbx_seq_one_letter_code
_entity_poly.pdbx_strand_id
1 'polypeptide(L)'
;MENQPVSSPKHILKARVREFVIPPIRDGLILGKHSPIGCVAIRKALELLGSSPFVRFELEDEVISDIVVRQAILRRIPKESLIAFVLNRIKPLIGPEEILHLELEVEVLLEEEFQ
;
A
#
# COMPACT_ATOMS: atom_id res chain seq x y z
N MET A 1 29.13 3.92 -64.23
CA MET A 1 27.91 3.42 -63.56
C MET A 1 28.12 3.57 -62.08
N GLU A 2 27.30 4.39 -61.44
CA GLU A 2 27.51 4.95 -60.10
C GLU A 2 26.81 4.04 -59.08
N ASN A 3 27.58 3.47 -58.14
CA ASN A 3 27.02 2.60 -57.09
C ASN A 3 26.41 3.46 -55.98
N GLN A 4 25.08 3.44 -55.88
CA GLN A 4 24.34 4.04 -54.77
C GLN A 4 24.58 3.26 -53.47
N PRO A 5 24.76 3.93 -52.32
CA PRO A 5 24.94 3.25 -51.04
C PRO A 5 23.64 2.61 -50.56
N VAL A 6 23.70 1.32 -50.21
CA VAL A 6 22.61 0.56 -49.57
C VAL A 6 22.36 1.16 -48.18
N SER A 7 21.24 1.85 -48.02
CA SER A 7 20.86 2.50 -46.76
C SER A 7 20.42 1.45 -45.73
N SER A 8 21.22 1.26 -44.68
CA SER A 8 20.85 0.45 -43.52
C SER A 8 19.63 1.04 -42.80
N PRO A 9 18.68 0.24 -42.29
CA PRO A 9 17.48 0.75 -41.63
C PRO A 9 17.85 1.63 -40.43
N LYS A 10 17.33 2.86 -40.44
CA LYS A 10 17.53 3.83 -39.36
C LYS A 10 16.59 3.49 -38.22
N HIS A 11 17.11 2.87 -37.16
CA HIS A 11 16.36 2.59 -35.94
C HIS A 11 16.33 3.84 -35.05
N ILE A 12 15.13 4.32 -34.72
CA ILE A 12 14.93 5.49 -33.85
C ILE A 12 14.23 5.02 -32.58
N LEU A 13 14.94 5.04 -31.46
CA LEU A 13 14.39 4.75 -30.14
C LEU A 13 14.00 6.06 -29.45
N LYS A 14 12.70 6.22 -29.17
CA LYS A 14 12.16 7.35 -28.40
C LYS A 14 11.67 6.84 -27.05
N ALA A 15 12.30 7.30 -25.97
CA ALA A 15 11.86 7.01 -24.62
C ALA A 15 11.24 8.25 -23.99
N ARG A 16 10.13 8.08 -23.27
CA ARG A 16 9.54 9.09 -22.40
C ARG A 16 9.72 8.61 -20.96
N VAL A 17 10.64 9.25 -20.25
CA VAL A 17 10.93 8.96 -18.85
C VAL A 17 10.11 9.91 -17.98
N ARG A 18 9.55 9.40 -16.88
CA ARG A 18 8.84 10.17 -15.87
C ARG A 18 9.45 9.86 -14.51
N GLU A 19 9.31 10.80 -13.59
CA GLU A 19 9.69 10.60 -12.20
C GLU A 19 8.84 9.48 -11.57
N PHE A 20 9.51 8.57 -10.86
CA PHE A 20 8.85 7.53 -10.10
C PHE A 20 8.44 8.11 -8.74
N VAL A 21 7.14 8.38 -8.56
CA VAL A 21 6.59 8.84 -7.28
C VAL A 21 6.11 7.63 -6.50
N ILE A 22 6.80 7.32 -5.40
CA ILE A 22 6.32 6.34 -4.42
C ILE A 22 5.08 6.96 -3.74
N PRO A 23 3.92 6.28 -3.73
CA PRO A 23 2.74 6.83 -3.08
C PRO A 23 3.03 7.03 -1.58
N PRO A 24 2.63 8.17 -0.99
CA PRO A 24 2.80 8.37 0.44
C PRO A 24 1.87 7.40 1.16
N ILE A 25 2.41 6.26 1.61
CA ILE A 25 1.66 5.37 2.50
C ILE A 25 1.57 6.07 3.85
N ARG A 26 0.40 6.66 4.12
CA ARG A 26 0.15 7.47 5.32
C ARG A 26 -0.20 6.61 6.52
N ASP A 27 -1.28 5.83 6.43
CA ASP A 27 -1.81 5.14 7.62
C ASP A 27 -1.75 3.62 7.49
N GLY A 28 -1.99 3.08 6.30
CA GLY A 28 -1.81 1.66 6.07
C GLY A 28 -2.12 1.18 4.66
N LEU A 29 -2.10 -0.13 4.52
CA LEU A 29 -2.43 -0.89 3.33
C LEU A 29 -3.27 -2.11 3.72
N ILE A 30 -4.18 -2.50 2.82
CA ILE A 30 -4.93 -3.74 2.90
C ILE A 30 -4.57 -4.54 1.66
N LEU A 31 -4.06 -5.75 1.85
CA LEU A 31 -3.60 -6.61 0.76
C LEU A 31 -4.61 -7.72 0.52
N GLY A 32 -5.02 -7.85 -0.74
CA GLY A 32 -5.74 -9.02 -1.20
C GLY A 32 -4.88 -10.29 -1.08
N LYS A 33 -5.54 -11.44 -0.95
CA LYS A 33 -4.91 -12.75 -0.77
C LYS A 33 -4.00 -13.18 -1.91
N HIS A 34 -4.33 -12.74 -3.12
CA HIS A 34 -3.63 -12.99 -4.38
C HIS A 34 -2.97 -11.73 -4.95
N SER A 35 -2.74 -10.72 -4.10
CA SER A 35 -2.10 -9.47 -4.52
C SER A 35 -0.77 -9.73 -5.23
N PRO A 36 -0.47 -9.03 -6.35
CA PRO A 36 0.75 -9.23 -7.12
C PRO A 36 2.03 -8.87 -6.35
N ILE A 37 1.90 -8.09 -5.27
CA ILE A 37 3.01 -7.72 -4.39
C ILE A 37 2.68 -8.25 -3.00
N GLY A 38 3.35 -9.34 -2.62
CA GLY A 38 3.18 -9.92 -1.29
C GLY A 38 3.68 -9.01 -0.17
N CYS A 39 3.19 -9.25 1.06
CA CYS A 39 3.48 -8.42 2.23
C CYS A 39 4.99 -8.20 2.48
N VAL A 40 5.83 -9.21 2.22
CA VAL A 40 7.28 -9.10 2.40
C VAL A 40 7.90 -7.98 1.55
N ALA A 41 7.46 -7.84 0.30
CA ALA A 41 7.97 -6.81 -0.61
C ALA A 41 7.49 -5.41 -0.19
N ILE A 42 6.22 -5.30 0.21
CA ILE A 42 5.65 -4.04 0.72
C ILE A 42 6.34 -3.60 2.01
N ARG A 43 6.60 -4.52 2.94
CA ARG A 43 7.30 -4.19 4.19
C ARG A 43 8.71 -3.67 3.94
N LYS A 44 9.46 -4.31 3.06
CA LYS A 44 10.80 -3.81 2.66
C LYS A 44 10.71 -2.42 2.06
N ALA A 45 9.71 -2.16 1.22
CA ALA A 45 9.48 -0.82 0.66
C ALA A 45 9.17 0.21 1.76
N LEU A 46 8.30 -0.12 2.71
CA LEU A 46 7.96 0.73 3.86
C LEU A 46 9.16 0.99 4.79
N GLU A 47 9.98 -0.02 5.05
CA GLU A 47 11.20 0.09 5.87
C GLU A 47 12.21 1.04 5.21
N LEU A 48 12.37 0.98 3.89
CA LEU A 48 13.26 1.87 3.13
C LEU A 48 12.79 3.33 3.12
N LEU A 49 11.49 3.57 3.34
CA LEU A 49 10.88 4.91 3.34
C LEU A 49 11.03 5.64 4.68
N GLY A 50 11.59 4.99 5.71
CA GLY A 50 11.92 5.62 7.00
C GLY A 50 10.72 6.17 7.79
N SER A 51 9.50 5.88 7.38
CA SER A 51 8.28 6.57 7.81
C SER A 51 7.55 5.83 8.92
N SER A 52 8.11 5.80 10.14
CA SER A 52 7.52 5.12 11.31
C SER A 52 7.37 3.59 11.18
N PRO A 53 7.40 2.85 12.30
CA PRO A 53 7.16 1.41 12.26
C PRO A 53 5.72 1.13 11.83
N PHE A 54 5.57 0.24 10.85
CA PHE A 54 4.31 -0.38 10.48
C PHE A 54 4.19 -1.76 11.14
N VAL A 55 2.98 -2.13 11.50
CA VAL A 55 2.61 -3.43 12.06
C VAL A 55 1.80 -4.19 11.03
N ARG A 56 2.09 -5.48 10.90
CA ARG A 56 1.36 -6.43 10.06
C ARG A 56 0.38 -7.22 10.91
N PHE A 57 -0.84 -7.38 10.41
CA PHE A 57 -1.81 -8.37 10.88
C PHE A 57 -2.10 -9.33 9.74
N GLU A 58 -1.64 -10.56 9.89
CA GLU A 58 -1.98 -11.66 9.00
C GLU A 58 -3.39 -12.15 9.34
N LEU A 59 -4.21 -12.31 8.32
CA LEU A 59 -5.60 -12.72 8.44
C LEU A 59 -5.82 -14.09 7.81
N GLU A 60 -6.60 -14.90 8.49
CA GLU A 60 -7.13 -16.15 7.94
C GLU A 60 -8.46 -15.84 7.25
N ASP A 61 -8.39 -15.23 6.07
CA ASP A 61 -9.55 -14.81 5.28
C ASP A 61 -9.41 -15.26 3.81
N GLU A 62 -10.54 -15.34 3.09
CA GLU A 62 -10.59 -15.77 1.69
C GLU A 62 -10.19 -14.67 0.70
N VAL A 63 -10.37 -13.40 1.08
CA VAL A 63 -10.17 -12.24 0.21
C VAL A 63 -8.95 -11.43 0.64
N ILE A 64 -8.76 -11.21 1.93
CA ILE A 64 -7.67 -10.38 2.46
C ILE A 64 -6.60 -11.28 3.08
N SER A 65 -5.32 -11.04 2.76
CA SER A 65 -4.19 -11.70 3.41
C SER A 65 -3.69 -10.91 4.62
N ASP A 66 -3.54 -9.60 4.44
CA ASP A 66 -2.78 -8.77 5.37
C ASP A 66 -3.36 -7.37 5.52
N ILE A 67 -3.33 -6.89 6.76
CA ILE A 67 -3.48 -5.47 7.09
C ILE A 67 -2.13 -4.95 7.56
N VAL A 68 -1.62 -3.92 6.92
CA VAL A 68 -0.36 -3.26 7.32
C VAL A 68 -0.71 -1.84 7.74
N VAL A 69 -0.46 -1.47 9.00
CA VAL A 69 -0.85 -0.15 9.52
C VAL A 69 0.24 0.48 10.37
N ARG A 70 0.30 1.81 10.39
CA ARG A 70 1.25 2.55 11.22
C ARG A 70 1.01 2.22 12.70
N GLN A 71 2.07 1.85 13.42
CA GLN A 71 1.99 1.46 14.84
C GLN A 71 1.33 2.54 15.73
N ALA A 72 1.47 3.82 15.37
CA ALA A 72 0.90 4.94 16.12
C ALA A 72 -0.65 4.93 16.17
N ILE A 73 -1.33 4.31 15.20
CA ILE A 73 -2.79 4.19 15.18
C ILE A 73 -3.27 3.27 16.30
N LEU A 74 -2.49 2.21 16.56
CA LEU A 74 -2.78 1.20 17.59
C LEU A 74 -2.64 1.73 19.02
N ARG A 75 -2.09 2.94 19.19
CA ARG A 75 -2.08 3.62 20.50
C ARG A 75 -3.43 4.22 20.87
N ARG A 76 -4.32 4.39 19.87
CA ARG A 76 -5.62 5.07 20.00
C ARG A 76 -6.79 4.14 19.71
N ILE A 77 -6.58 3.15 18.83
CA ILE A 77 -7.59 2.18 18.41
C ILE A 77 -7.14 0.77 18.79
N PRO A 78 -7.97 -0.03 19.48
CA PRO A 78 -7.68 -1.44 19.72
C PRO A 78 -7.49 -2.21 18.41
N LYS A 79 -6.50 -3.10 18.37
CA LYS A 79 -6.17 -3.92 17.20
C LYS A 79 -7.40 -4.66 16.67
N GLU A 80 -8.14 -5.31 17.56
CA GLU A 80 -9.27 -6.17 17.23
C GLU A 80 -10.41 -5.34 16.59
N SER A 81 -10.64 -4.12 17.08
CA SER A 81 -11.61 -3.18 16.51
C SER A 81 -11.25 -2.78 15.08
N LEU A 82 -9.96 -2.52 14.82
CA LEU A 82 -9.47 -2.20 13.48
C LEU A 82 -9.61 -3.38 12.52
N ILE A 83 -9.24 -4.59 12.95
CA ILE A 83 -9.39 -5.81 12.12
C ILE A 83 -10.88 -6.04 11.81
N ALA A 84 -11.75 -5.95 12.81
CA ALA A 84 -13.19 -6.10 12.62
C ALA A 84 -13.75 -5.04 11.67
N PHE A 85 -13.30 -3.79 11.76
CA PHE A 85 -13.68 -2.72 10.84
C PHE A 85 -13.30 -3.05 9.39
N VAL A 86 -12.05 -3.49 9.16
CA VAL A 86 -11.58 -3.88 7.82
C VAL A 86 -12.41 -5.04 7.27
N LEU A 87 -12.60 -6.11 8.05
CA LEU A 87 -13.35 -7.29 7.60
C LEU A 87 -14.83 -7.00 7.33
N ASN A 88 -15.47 -6.15 8.13
CA ASN A 88 -16.90 -5.88 7.99
C ASN A 88 -17.23 -4.78 6.98
N ARG A 89 -16.33 -3.81 6.79
CA ARG A 89 -16.62 -2.59 6.00
C ARG A 89 -15.78 -2.48 4.73
N ILE A 90 -14.54 -2.95 4.75
CA ILE A 90 -13.62 -2.77 3.62
C ILE A 90 -13.51 -4.03 2.76
N LYS A 91 -13.56 -5.23 3.36
CA LYS A 91 -13.52 -6.50 2.61
C LYS A 91 -14.51 -6.58 1.44
N PRO A 92 -15.77 -6.12 1.55
CA PRO A 92 -16.70 -6.15 0.41
C PRO A 92 -16.31 -5.23 -0.77
N LEU A 93 -15.34 -4.33 -0.57
CA LEU A 93 -14.91 -3.30 -1.52
C LEU A 93 -13.58 -3.64 -2.21
N ILE A 94 -12.95 -4.77 -1.86
CA ILE A 94 -11.64 -5.18 -2.37
C ILE A 94 -11.72 -6.58 -2.99
N GLY A 95 -11.10 -6.76 -4.15
CA GLY A 95 -10.84 -8.05 -4.76
C GLY A 95 -9.57 -8.71 -4.22
N PRO A 96 -9.45 -10.05 -4.32
CA PRO A 96 -8.29 -10.77 -3.79
C PRO A 96 -6.96 -10.40 -4.46
N GLU A 97 -6.97 -9.77 -5.63
CA GLU A 97 -5.75 -9.38 -6.38
C GLU A 97 -5.35 -7.92 -6.13
N GLU A 98 -6.12 -7.18 -5.34
CA GLU A 98 -5.94 -5.73 -5.18
C GLU A 98 -5.10 -5.37 -3.94
N ILE A 99 -4.61 -4.13 -3.92
CA ILE A 99 -4.03 -3.49 -2.73
C ILE A 99 -4.75 -2.17 -2.56
N LEU A 100 -5.35 -1.96 -1.40
CA LEU A 100 -5.95 -0.67 -1.06
C LEU A 100 -5.01 0.14 -0.18
N HIS A 101 -4.95 1.44 -0.48
CA HIS A 101 -4.43 2.42 0.45
C HIS A 101 -5.46 2.70 1.53
N LEU A 102 -5.02 2.65 2.78
CA LEU A 102 -5.83 2.99 3.94
C LEU A 102 -5.34 4.32 4.50
N GLU A 103 -6.26 5.28 4.58
CA GLU A 103 -6.09 6.56 5.28
C GLU A 103 -7.10 6.59 6.43
N LEU A 104 -6.64 6.89 7.64
CA LEU A 104 -7.45 6.83 8.86
C LEU A 104 -7.31 8.14 9.62
N GLU A 105 -8.45 8.80 9.86
CA GLU A 105 -8.55 9.90 10.79
C GLU A 105 -9.01 9.38 12.15
N VAL A 106 -8.20 9.61 13.19
CA VAL A 106 -8.44 9.08 14.54
C VAL A 106 -8.41 10.22 15.54
N GLU A 107 -9.57 10.52 16.10
CA GLU A 107 -9.74 11.55 17.13
C GLU A 107 -10.06 10.89 18.47
N VAL A 108 -9.49 11.44 19.56
CA VAL A 108 -9.79 11.01 20.92
C VAL A 108 -10.30 12.23 21.68
N LEU A 109 -11.58 12.20 22.05
CA LEU A 109 -12.17 13.20 22.92
C LEU A 109 -11.95 12.79 24.38
N LEU A 110 -11.40 13.70 25.18
CA LEU A 110 -11.18 13.52 26.61
C LEU A 110 -11.95 14.61 27.34
N GLU A 111 -12.73 14.20 28.33
CA GLU A 111 -13.45 15.08 29.24
C GLU A 111 -13.05 14.71 30.66
N GLU A 112 -12.68 15.70 31.47
CA GLU A 112 -12.34 15.53 32.88
C GLU A 112 -13.06 16.60 33.69
N GLU A 113 -13.83 16.17 34.69
CA GLU A 113 -14.47 17.07 35.65
C GLU A 113 -13.56 17.27 36.86
N PHE A 114 -13.19 18.52 37.13
CA PHE A 114 -12.44 18.89 38.31
C PHE A 114 -13.39 19.37 39.42
N GLN A 115 -13.21 18.86 40.64
CA GLN A 115 -13.93 19.32 41.85
C GLN A 115 -13.26 20.53 42.50
#